data_AF-A0A2N0TQK7-F1
#
_entry.id   AF-A0A2N0TQK7-F1
#
_cell.length_a   1.000
_cell.length_b   1.000
_cell.length_c   1.000
_cell.angle_alpha   90.00
_cell.angle_beta   90.00
_cell.angle_gamma   90.00
#
_symmetry.space_group_name_H-M   'P 1'
#
loop_
_entity.id
_entity.type
_entity.pdbx_description
1 polymer ?
#
loop_
_entity_poly.entity_id
_entity_poly.type
_entity_poly.pdbx_seq_one_letter_code
_entity_poly.pdbx_strand_id
1 'polypeptide(L)' 'METIFRTSIRYELIECIKKVNKNDKAKWGQMNVYQMLKHTTYWNGWILGKEDHTYKQILKEYLAK' A
#
# COMPACT_ATOMS: atom_id res chain seq x y z
N MET A 1 1.21 26.24 5.24
CA MET A 1 0.68 24.92 4.86
C MET A 1 1.12 23.89 5.88
N GLU A 2 0.18 23.05 6.31
CA GLU A 2 0.46 21.83 7.07
C GLU A 2 1.18 20.85 6.13
N THR A 3 2.41 20.43 6.46
CA THR A 3 3.21 19.53 5.61
C THR A 3 3.65 18.31 6.39
N ILE A 4 3.77 17.17 5.72
CA ILE A 4 4.24 15.90 6.32
C ILE A 4 5.66 15.98 6.90
N PHE A 5 6.39 17.09 6.68
CA PHE A 5 7.71 17.31 7.24
C PHE A 5 7.67 17.89 8.66
N ARG A 6 6.53 18.47 9.09
CA ARG A 6 6.36 18.97 10.45
C ARG A 6 6.30 17.80 11.44
N THR A 7 7.07 17.89 12.52
CA THR A 7 7.17 16.82 13.51
C THR A 7 5.84 16.49 14.19
N SER A 8 5.02 17.48 14.50
CA SER A 8 3.67 17.26 15.09
C SER A 8 2.78 16.43 14.17
N ILE A 9 2.70 16.81 12.89
CA ILE A 9 1.90 16.09 11.88
C ILE A 9 2.41 14.67 11.68
N ARG A 10 3.74 14.46 11.64
CA ARG A 10 4.31 13.11 11.56
C ARG A 10 3.94 12.26 12.77
N TYR A 11 3.99 12.84 13.96
CA TYR A 11 3.62 12.13 15.19
C TYR A 11 2.16 11.70 15.16
N GLU A 12 1.25 12.59 14.79
CA GLU A 12 -0.18 12.28 14.66
C GLU A 12 -0.44 11.19 13.62
N LEU A 13 0.24 11.25 12.47
CA LEU A 13 0.15 10.21 11.44
C LEU A 13 0.63 8.85 11.95
N ILE A 14 1.76 8.81 12.67
CA ILE A 14 2.27 7.58 13.29
C ILE A 14 1.26 7.02 14.30
N GLU A 15 0.68 7.86 15.15
CA GLU A 15 -0.35 7.43 16.11
C GLU A 15 -1.64 6.96 15.42
N CYS A 16 -2.00 7.54 14.29
CA CYS A 16 -3.12 7.07 13.47
C CYS A 16 -2.85 5.67 12.90
N ILE A 17 -1.67 5.45 12.34
CA ILE A 17 -1.26 4.16 11.77
C ILE A 17 -1.25 3.07 12.85
N LYS A 18 -0.79 3.37 14.07
CA LYS A 18 -0.79 2.43 15.21
C LYS A 18 -2.19 1.94 15.60
N LYS A 19 -3.24 2.72 15.31
CA LYS A 19 -4.63 2.33 15.61
C LYS A 19 -5.24 1.39 14.58
N VAL A 20 -4.59 1.19 13.43
CA VAL A 20 -5.08 0.31 12.37
C VAL A 20 -5.04 -1.14 12.83
N ASN A 21 -6.17 -1.83 12.72
CA ASN A 21 -6.32 -3.23 13.13
C ASN A 21 -6.77 -4.11 11.97
N LYS A 22 -6.27 -5.35 11.92
CA LYS A 22 -6.68 -6.37 10.94
C LYS A 22 -8.19 -6.66 10.97
N ASN A 23 -8.84 -6.46 12.11
CA ASN A 23 -10.26 -6.70 12.35
C ASN A 23 -11.13 -5.46 12.09
N ASP A 24 -10.55 -4.34 11.63
CA ASP A 24 -11.32 -3.15 11.29
C ASP A 24 -12.36 -3.50 10.23
N LYS A 25 -13.57 -2.98 10.41
CA LYS A 25 -14.62 -3.15 9.40
C LYS A 25 -14.32 -2.27 8.20
N ALA A 26 -14.55 -2.81 7.01
CA ALA A 26 -14.51 -2.02 5.79
C ALA A 26 -15.56 -0.89 5.88
N LYS A 27 -15.11 0.35 5.70
CA LYS A 27 -16.00 1.52 5.65
C LYS A 27 -16.41 1.85 4.21
N TRP A 28 -15.56 1.53 3.24
CA TRP A 28 -15.80 1.76 1.82
C TRP A 28 -15.27 0.58 1.01
N GLY A 29 -16.04 0.16 -0.01
CA GLY A 29 -15.66 -0.96 -0.86
C GLY A 29 -15.56 -2.30 -0.10
N GLN A 30 -14.63 -3.15 -0.54
CA GLN A 30 -14.48 -4.52 -0.03
C GLN A 30 -13.30 -4.71 0.94
N MET A 31 -12.37 -3.74 1.00
CA MET A 31 -11.17 -3.84 1.83
C MET A 31 -11.29 -2.98 3.09
N ASN A 32 -10.86 -3.53 4.22
CA ASN A 32 -10.62 -2.71 5.40
C ASN A 32 -9.32 -1.91 5.28
N VAL A 33 -9.11 -0.94 6.18
CA VAL A 33 -7.96 -0.03 6.10
C VAL A 33 -6.63 -0.79 6.23
N TYR A 34 -6.60 -1.88 6.99
CA TYR A 34 -5.43 -2.75 7.11
C TYR A 34 -5.08 -3.43 5.78
N GLN A 35 -6.08 -4.01 5.10
CA GLN A 35 -5.92 -4.62 3.78
C GLN A 35 -5.51 -3.59 2.72
N MET A 36 -6.11 -2.39 2.75
CA MET A 36 -5.78 -1.31 1.84
C MET A 36 -4.32 -0.86 2.01
N LEU A 37 -3.86 -0.63 3.25
CA LEU A 37 -2.46 -0.26 3.51
C LEU A 37 -1.48 -1.33 3.05
N LYS A 38 -1.79 -2.61 3.27
CA LYS A 38 -0.98 -3.72 2.74
C LYS A 38 -0.91 -3.70 1.22
N HIS A 39 -2.05 -3.58 0.55
CA HIS A 39 -2.12 -3.51 -0.90
C HIS A 39 -1.29 -2.34 -1.45
N THR A 40 -1.48 -1.13 -0.91
CA THR A 40 -0.75 0.06 -1.37
C THR A 40 0.75 -0.07 -1.11
N THR A 41 1.16 -0.64 0.02
CA THR A 41 2.58 -0.87 0.33
C THR A 41 3.20 -1.85 -0.65
N TYR A 42 2.52 -2.98 -0.92
CA TYR A 42 2.94 -3.97 -1.91
C TYR A 42 3.06 -3.35 -3.31
N TRP A 43 2.05 -2.62 -3.76
CA TRP A 43 2.06 -1.93 -5.06
C TRP A 43 3.18 -0.87 -5.16
N ASN A 44 3.45 -0.16 -4.06
CA ASN A 44 4.54 0.82 -4.01
C ASN A 44 5.92 0.15 -4.05
N GLY A 45 6.10 -0.97 -3.34
CA GLY A 45 7.30 -1.82 -3.44
C GLY A 45 7.54 -2.30 -4.87
N TRP A 46 6.45 -2.71 -5.53
CA TRP A 46 6.46 -3.13 -6.93
C TRP A 46 6.90 -2.01 -7.89
N ILE A 47 6.30 -0.83 -7.81
CA ILE A 47 6.65 0.29 -8.71
C ILE A 47 8.07 0.82 -8.46
N LEU A 48 8.53 0.80 -7.21
CA LEU A 48 9.87 1.26 -6.87
C LEU A 48 10.96 0.22 -7.16
N GLY A 49 10.60 -1.01 -7.55
CA GLY A 49 11.53 -2.11 -7.76
C GLY A 49 12.33 -2.46 -6.50
N LYS A 50 11.78 -2.19 -5.32
CA LYS A 50 12.46 -2.39 -4.02
C LYS A 50 12.24 -3.78 -3.45
N GLU A 51 11.28 -4.50 -3.99
CA GLU A 51 10.90 -5.84 -3.56
C GLU A 51 11.21 -6.85 -4.66
N ASP A 52 11.62 -8.05 -4.26
CA ASP A 52 11.94 -9.16 -5.15
C ASP A 52 10.64 -9.83 -5.66
N HIS A 53 9.97 -9.14 -6.57
CA HIS A 53 8.77 -9.66 -7.22
C HIS A 53 9.13 -10.40 -8.51
N THR A 54 8.71 -11.66 -8.61
CA THR A 54 8.80 -12.41 -9.88
C THR A 54 7.79 -11.84 -10.87
N TYR A 55 8.26 -11.04 -11.81
CA TYR A 55 7.42 -10.48 -12.86
C TYR A 55 7.17 -11.52 -13.96
N LYS A 56 5.95 -12.07 -14.02
CA LYS A 56 5.49 -12.81 -15.20
C LYS A 56 4.89 -11.84 -16.21
N GLN A 57 5.67 -11.45 -17.21
CA GLN A 57 5.21 -10.67 -18.34
C GLN A 57 4.41 -11.57 -19.30
N ILE A 58 3.10 -11.71 -19.09
CA ILE A 58 2.22 -12.59 -19.90
C ILE A 58 2.18 -12.14 -21.39
N LEU A 59 2.61 -10.91 -21.70
CA LEU A 59 2.57 -10.36 -23.06
C LEU A 59 3.44 -11.13 -24.08
N LYS A 60 4.47 -11.88 -23.64
CA LYS A 60 5.34 -12.64 -24.56
C LYS A 60 4.73 -13.96 -25.06
N GLU A 61 3.75 -14.53 -24.36
CA GLU A 61 3.15 -15.83 -24.75
C GLU A 61 2.14 -15.70 -25.90
N TYR A 62 1.56 -14.52 -26.11
CA TYR A 62 0.56 -14.29 -27.16
C TYR A 62 1.15 -13.85 -28.52
N LEU A 63 2.43 -13.45 -28.57
CA LEU A 63 3.10 -13.00 -29.81
C LEU A 63 3.99 -14.08 -30.44
N ALA A 64 4.02 -15.28 -29.87
CA ALA A 64 4.82 -16.42 -30.35
C ALA A 64 3.96 -17.57 -30.96
N LYS A 65 2.70 -17.28 -31.30
CA LYS A 65 1.81 -18.17 -32.06
C LYS A 65 1.45 -17.51 -33.39
#